data_AF-A0AAV1Z672-F1
#
_entry.id   AF-A0AAV1Z672-F1
#
_cell.length_a   1.000
_cell.length_b   1.000
_cell.length_c   1.000
_cell.angle_alpha   90.00
_cell.angle_beta   90.00
_cell.angle_gamma   90.00
#
_symmetry.space_group_name_H-M   'P 1'
#
loop_
_entity.id
_entity.type
_entity.pdbx_description
1 polymer ?
#
loop_
_entity_poly.entity_id
_entity_poly.type
_entity_poly.pdbx_seq_one_letter_code
_entity_poly.pdbx_strand_id
1 'polypeptide(L)'
;MLNDQFIKELFEPQHMYSRSAMQSVFEKLVHSSIMRLNSNSMSKLYDLMLMVFKYQVVNCENPEEILLVTLNHMDAIKNCAKPYPELKERVENVYSLLISNYKDMPHEDYQCLYKCIEVFLKDLNIRVSVLMRLGLQLPSGEIAPCRNKQIMNVDFINSTRTAFPLHF
;
A
#
# COMPACT_ATOMS: atom_id res chain seq x y z
N MET A 1 7.41 1.63 -17.84
CA MET A 1 6.24 1.86 -16.97
C MET A 1 6.38 3.16 -16.19
N LEU A 2 7.50 3.45 -15.50
CA LEU A 2 7.70 4.73 -14.80
C LEU A 2 8.27 5.84 -15.71
N ASN A 3 7.64 6.15 -16.83
CA ASN A 3 8.04 7.33 -17.63
C ASN A 3 7.38 8.60 -17.08
N ASP A 4 7.90 9.77 -17.48
CA ASP A 4 7.46 11.05 -16.91
C ASP A 4 5.97 11.32 -17.15
N GLN A 5 5.45 10.90 -18.31
CA GLN A 5 4.03 11.00 -18.64
C GLN A 5 3.17 10.17 -17.68
N PHE A 6 3.55 8.92 -17.43
CA PHE A 6 2.85 8.05 -16.48
C PHE A 6 2.92 8.59 -15.06
N ILE A 7 4.09 9.08 -14.63
CA ILE A 7 4.25 9.70 -13.31
C ILE A 7 3.32 10.91 -13.21
N LYS A 8 3.28 11.78 -14.21
CA LYS A 8 2.37 12.93 -14.22
C LYS A 8 0.91 12.50 -14.09
N GLU A 9 0.47 11.54 -14.89
CA GLU A 9 -0.90 11.01 -14.84
C GLU A 9 -1.25 10.40 -13.47
N LEU A 10 -0.29 9.80 -12.77
CA LEU A 10 -0.50 9.21 -11.44
C LEU A 10 -0.93 10.23 -10.38
N PHE A 11 -0.53 11.50 -10.52
CA PHE A 11 -0.85 12.57 -9.56
C PHE A 11 -2.02 13.45 -9.99
N GLU A 12 -2.64 13.17 -11.15
CA GLU A 12 -3.88 13.83 -11.52
C GLU A 12 -5.04 13.33 -10.65
N PRO A 13 -6.03 14.17 -10.31
CA PRO A 13 -7.22 13.72 -9.59
C PRO A 13 -7.97 12.63 -10.36
N GLN A 14 -8.22 11.49 -9.72
CA GLN A 14 -8.89 10.34 -10.33
C GLN A 14 -10.00 9.82 -9.43
N HIS A 15 -11.06 9.28 -10.04
CA HIS A 15 -12.08 8.55 -9.32
C HIS A 15 -11.53 7.21 -8.84
N MET A 16 -11.96 6.77 -7.65
CA MET A 16 -11.64 5.45 -7.13
C MET A 16 -12.09 4.36 -8.11
N TYR A 17 -11.17 3.43 -8.40
CA TYR A 17 -11.49 2.28 -9.24
C TYR A 17 -12.50 1.35 -8.59
N SER A 18 -13.30 0.67 -9.42
CA SER A 18 -14.03 -0.51 -8.98
C SER A 18 -13.07 -1.65 -8.67
N ARG A 19 -13.52 -2.63 -7.87
CA ARG A 19 -12.70 -3.80 -7.52
C ARG A 19 -12.23 -4.58 -8.75
N SER A 20 -13.10 -4.75 -9.75
CA SER A 20 -12.77 -5.43 -10.99
C SER A 20 -11.78 -4.64 -11.85
N ALA A 21 -11.96 -3.32 -11.96
CA ALA A 21 -11.03 -2.46 -12.68
C ALA A 21 -9.64 -2.48 -12.04
N MET A 22 -9.58 -2.37 -10.71
CA MET A 22 -8.32 -2.45 -9.97
C MET A 22 -7.64 -3.81 -10.17
N GLN A 23 -8.38 -4.91 -10.07
CA GLN A 23 -7.84 -6.24 -10.36
C GLN A 23 -7.26 -6.33 -11.79
N SER A 24 -7.97 -5.83 -12.80
CA SER A 24 -7.47 -5.82 -14.18
C SER A 24 -6.17 -5.01 -14.36
N VAL A 25 -6.00 -3.91 -13.61
CA VAL A 25 -4.75 -3.15 -13.60
C VAL A 25 -3.61 -3.99 -13.01
N PHE A 26 -3.85 -4.66 -11.87
CA PHE A 26 -2.87 -5.56 -11.25
C PHE A 26 -2.49 -6.73 -12.17
N GLU A 27 -3.45 -7.33 -12.85
CA GLU A 27 -3.22 -8.41 -13.82
C GLU A 27 -2.28 -7.95 -14.95
N LYS A 28 -2.55 -6.78 -15.54
CA LYS A 28 -1.69 -6.18 -16.58
C LYS A 28 -0.28 -5.89 -16.06
N LEU A 29 -0.15 -5.42 -14.81
CA LEU A 29 1.16 -5.15 -14.19
C LEU A 29 1.97 -6.45 -14.01
N VAL A 30 1.37 -7.49 -13.45
CA VAL A 30 2.06 -8.77 -13.22
C VAL A 30 2.45 -9.44 -14.54
N HIS A 31 1.56 -9.41 -15.54
CA HIS A 31 1.82 -9.98 -16.87
C HIS A 31 2.75 -9.15 -17.75
N SER A 32 3.16 -7.95 -17.31
CA SER A 32 4.27 -7.22 -17.95
C SER A 32 5.63 -7.89 -17.71
N SER A 33 5.72 -8.75 -16.70
CA SER A 33 6.90 -9.57 -16.43
C SER A 33 6.93 -10.81 -17.33
N ILE A 34 8.13 -11.42 -17.47
CA ILE A 34 8.29 -12.69 -18.19
C ILE A 34 7.55 -13.83 -17.48
N MET A 35 7.39 -13.76 -16.15
CA MET A 35 6.69 -14.78 -15.37
C MET A 35 5.17 -14.55 -15.43
N ARG A 36 4.46 -15.48 -16.09
CA ARG A 36 3.01 -15.44 -16.20
C ARG A 36 2.37 -16.37 -15.16
N LEU A 37 1.54 -15.80 -14.29
CA LEU A 37 0.66 -16.57 -13.42
C LEU A 37 -0.60 -16.97 -14.19
N ASN A 38 -1.10 -18.18 -13.95
CA ASN A 38 -2.44 -18.56 -14.41
C ASN A 38 -3.52 -17.75 -13.66
N SER A 39 -4.73 -17.68 -14.22
CA SER A 39 -5.82 -16.86 -13.68
C SER A 39 -6.13 -17.15 -12.22
N ASN A 40 -6.14 -18.43 -11.81
CA ASN A 40 -6.42 -18.81 -10.42
C ASN A 40 -5.34 -18.33 -9.44
N SER A 41 -4.07 -18.49 -9.81
CA SER A 41 -2.95 -17.99 -9.01
C SER A 41 -2.92 -16.46 -8.93
N MET A 42 -3.30 -15.79 -10.02
CA MET A 42 -3.36 -14.33 -10.07
C MET A 42 -4.47 -13.77 -9.18
N SER A 43 -5.68 -14.36 -9.21
CA SER A 43 -6.77 -13.97 -8.29
C SER A 43 -6.37 -14.15 -6.83
N LYS A 44 -5.73 -15.29 -6.49
CA LYS A 44 -5.25 -15.52 -5.12
C LYS A 44 -4.16 -14.54 -4.67
N LEU A 45 -3.28 -14.13 -5.59
CA LEU A 45 -2.27 -13.12 -5.30
C LEU A 45 -2.92 -11.76 -5.05
N TYR A 46 -3.89 -11.37 -5.87
CA TYR A 46 -4.64 -10.14 -5.68
C TYR A 46 -5.40 -10.13 -4.34
N ASP A 47 -6.10 -11.22 -4.00
CA ASP A 47 -6.79 -11.37 -2.73
C ASP A 47 -5.83 -11.24 -1.53
N LEU A 48 -4.64 -11.86 -1.62
CA LEU A 48 -3.61 -11.74 -0.60
C LEU A 48 -3.15 -10.28 -0.43
N MET A 49 -2.80 -9.61 -1.52
CA MET A 49 -2.35 -8.21 -1.50
C MET A 49 -3.42 -7.30 -0.91
N LEU A 50 -4.67 -7.50 -1.31
CA LEU A 50 -5.80 -6.70 -0.88
C LEU A 50 -6.11 -6.90 0.62
N MET A 51 -6.04 -8.14 1.13
CA MET A 51 -6.24 -8.42 2.55
C MET A 51 -5.07 -7.94 3.42
N VAL A 52 -3.82 -7.97 2.92
CA VAL A 52 -2.66 -7.38 3.61
C VAL A 52 -2.80 -5.86 3.66
N PHE A 53 -3.23 -5.22 2.57
CA PHE A 53 -3.51 -3.79 2.58
C PHE A 53 -4.66 -3.43 3.53
N LYS A 54 -5.75 -4.21 3.54
CA LYS A 54 -6.84 -4.06 4.51
C LYS A 54 -6.33 -4.14 5.95
N TYR A 55 -5.45 -5.09 6.24
CA TYR A 55 -4.80 -5.20 7.54
C TYR A 55 -4.05 -3.90 7.90
N GLN A 56 -3.24 -3.34 6.99
CA GLN A 56 -2.50 -2.10 7.25
C GLN A 56 -3.43 -0.90 7.49
N VAL A 57 -4.47 -0.75 6.66
CA VAL A 57 -5.44 0.36 6.76
C VAL A 57 -6.22 0.29 8.08
N VAL A 58 -6.76 -0.87 8.45
CA VAL A 58 -7.55 -1.05 9.69
C VAL A 58 -6.72 -0.77 10.95
N ASN A 59 -5.39 -0.88 10.85
CA ASN A 59 -4.49 -0.62 11.97
C ASN A 59 -3.94 0.82 12.01
N CYS A 60 -4.30 1.68 11.05
CA CYS A 60 -3.96 3.10 11.13
C CYS A 60 -4.72 3.75 12.30
N GLU A 61 -4.02 4.49 13.16
CA GLU A 61 -4.66 5.23 14.25
C GLU A 61 -5.23 6.56 13.78
N ASN A 62 -4.55 7.17 12.81
CA ASN A 62 -4.92 8.45 12.21
C ASN A 62 -4.99 8.31 10.67
N PRO A 63 -5.92 9.01 10.00
CA PRO A 63 -6.04 9.03 8.54
C PRO A 63 -4.73 9.34 7.77
N GLU A 64 -3.88 10.18 8.33
CA GLU A 64 -2.57 10.57 7.79
C GLU A 64 -1.60 9.39 7.65
N GLU A 65 -1.76 8.36 8.48
CA GLU A 65 -0.92 7.17 8.44
C GLU A 65 -1.09 6.38 7.13
N ILE A 66 -2.13 6.66 6.33
CA ILE A 66 -2.23 6.14 4.96
C ILE A 66 -1.06 6.59 4.10
N LEU A 67 -0.62 7.85 4.23
CA LEU A 67 0.58 8.31 3.53
C LEU A 67 1.80 7.51 3.99
N LEU A 68 1.92 7.23 5.29
CA LEU A 68 3.01 6.40 5.82
C LEU A 68 2.96 4.98 5.24
N VAL A 69 1.79 4.34 5.20
CA VAL A 69 1.63 3.02 4.55
C VAL A 69 2.10 3.05 3.09
N THR A 70 1.72 4.08 2.34
CA THR A 70 2.19 4.27 0.96
C THR A 70 3.71 4.45 0.89
N LEU A 71 4.31 5.29 1.72
CA LEU A 71 5.75 5.52 1.75
C LEU A 71 6.53 4.25 2.13
N ASN A 72 5.99 3.42 3.02
CA ASN A 72 6.57 2.12 3.40
C ASN A 72 6.62 1.17 2.19
N HIS A 73 5.56 1.14 1.38
CA HIS A 73 5.55 0.35 0.14
C HIS A 73 6.56 0.91 -0.86
N MET A 74 6.70 2.23 -0.96
CA MET A 74 7.69 2.87 -1.82
C MET A 74 9.12 2.58 -1.38
N ASP A 75 9.40 2.49 -0.07
CA ASP A 75 10.72 2.07 0.44
C ASP A 75 11.04 0.62 0.05
N ALA A 76 10.05 -0.28 0.10
CA ALA A 76 10.21 -1.64 -0.38
C ALA A 76 10.53 -1.67 -1.90
N ILE A 77 9.82 -0.87 -2.71
CA ILE A 77 10.08 -0.74 -4.15
C ILE A 77 11.48 -0.15 -4.40
N LYS A 78 11.88 0.87 -3.63
CA LYS A 78 13.21 1.48 -3.69
C LYS A 78 14.31 0.47 -3.38
N ASN A 79 14.08 -0.41 -2.40
CA ASN A 79 15.00 -1.51 -2.09
C ASN A 79 15.14 -2.49 -3.27
N CYS A 80 14.03 -2.83 -3.95
CA CYS A 80 14.06 -3.65 -5.17
C CYS A 80 14.78 -2.94 -6.33
N ALA A 81 14.70 -1.62 -6.42
CA ALA A 81 15.33 -0.82 -7.47
C ALA A 81 16.84 -0.56 -7.25
N LYS A 82 17.40 -0.87 -6.07
CA LYS A 82 18.82 -0.63 -5.73
C LYS A 82 19.82 -1.06 -6.81
N PRO A 83 19.67 -2.23 -7.48
CA PRO A 83 20.62 -2.66 -8.51
C PRO A 83 20.54 -1.86 -9.82
N TYR A 84 19.52 -1.02 -9.99
CA TYR A 84 19.20 -0.33 -11.25
C TYR A 84 19.17 1.19 -11.03
N PRO A 85 20.30 1.91 -11.26
CA PRO A 85 20.43 3.33 -10.91
C PRO A 85 19.34 4.23 -11.49
N GLU A 86 19.05 4.11 -12.78
CA GLU A 86 18.01 4.92 -13.46
C GLU A 86 16.61 4.66 -12.89
N LEU A 87 16.31 3.41 -12.53
CA LEU A 87 15.03 3.05 -11.92
C LEU A 87 14.95 3.59 -10.49
N LYS A 88 16.04 3.48 -9.73
CA LYS A 88 16.13 4.00 -8.37
C LYS A 88 15.87 5.51 -8.34
N GLU A 89 16.48 6.27 -9.24
CA GLU A 89 16.26 7.72 -9.36
C GLU A 89 14.79 8.04 -9.62
N ARG A 90 14.14 7.31 -10.55
CA ARG A 90 12.70 7.48 -10.83
C ARG A 90 11.82 7.17 -9.63
N VAL A 91 12.15 6.12 -8.87
CA VAL A 91 11.42 5.76 -7.64
C VAL A 91 11.61 6.84 -6.56
N GLU A 92 12.81 7.39 -6.42
CA GLU A 92 13.10 8.50 -5.50
C GLU A 92 12.37 9.80 -5.88
N ASN A 93 12.22 10.07 -7.18
CA ASN A 93 11.40 11.17 -7.67
C ASN A 93 9.93 10.99 -7.27
N VAL A 94 9.33 9.82 -7.53
CA VAL A 94 7.95 9.52 -7.13
C VAL A 94 7.77 9.63 -5.61
N TYR A 95 8.73 9.14 -4.82
CA TYR A 95 8.73 9.28 -3.37
C TYR A 95 8.69 10.76 -2.93
N SER A 96 9.51 11.61 -3.56
CA SER A 96 9.56 13.05 -3.28
C SER A 96 8.27 13.75 -3.67
N LEU A 97 7.67 13.37 -4.81
CA LEU A 97 6.37 13.89 -5.25
C LEU A 97 5.24 13.51 -4.29
N LEU A 98 5.21 12.28 -3.76
CA LEU A 98 4.23 11.88 -2.76
C LEU A 98 4.29 12.76 -1.52
N ILE A 99 5.50 13.02 -0.99
CA ILE A 99 5.67 13.90 0.16
C ILE A 99 5.24 15.33 -0.19
N SER A 100 5.70 15.86 -1.32
CA SER A 100 5.41 17.24 -1.71
C SER A 100 3.92 17.51 -1.95
N ASN A 101 3.15 16.52 -2.40
CA ASN A 101 1.73 16.69 -2.70
C ASN A 101 0.83 16.43 -1.49
N TYR A 102 1.21 15.49 -0.62
CA TYR A 102 0.28 14.98 0.39
C TYR A 102 0.68 15.34 1.82
N LYS A 103 1.96 15.57 2.15
CA LYS A 103 2.42 15.75 3.54
C LYS A 103 1.65 16.83 4.31
N ASP A 104 1.38 17.96 3.66
CA ASP A 104 0.73 19.13 4.28
C ASP A 104 -0.76 19.22 3.92
N MET A 105 -1.36 18.11 3.44
CA MET A 105 -2.80 18.01 3.18
C MET A 105 -3.58 18.18 4.51
N PRO A 106 -4.69 18.93 4.52
CA PRO A 106 -5.54 19.07 5.70
C PRO A 106 -6.04 17.73 6.24
N HIS A 107 -6.20 17.65 7.57
CA HIS A 107 -6.74 16.46 8.24
C HIS A 107 -8.10 16.02 7.67
N GLU A 108 -8.97 16.96 7.32
CA GLU A 108 -10.30 16.68 6.76
C GLU A 108 -10.21 15.97 5.39
N ASP A 109 -9.27 16.37 4.55
CA ASP A 109 -9.02 15.73 3.26
C ASP A 109 -8.47 14.31 3.46
N TYR A 110 -7.58 14.12 4.44
CA TYR A 110 -7.12 12.79 4.85
C TYR A 110 -8.26 11.92 5.38
N GLN A 111 -9.17 12.46 6.19
CA GLN A 111 -10.36 11.74 6.65
C GLN A 111 -11.24 11.30 5.48
N CYS A 112 -11.45 12.18 4.49
CA CYS A 112 -12.21 11.87 3.29
C CYS A 112 -11.55 10.74 2.47
N LEU A 113 -10.23 10.83 2.26
CA LEU A 113 -9.43 9.81 1.59
C LEU A 113 -9.51 8.46 2.32
N TYR A 114 -9.25 8.47 3.63
CA TYR A 114 -9.32 7.29 4.48
C TYR A 114 -10.70 6.64 4.40
N LYS A 115 -11.77 7.43 4.43
CA LYS A 115 -13.13 6.91 4.33
C LYS A 115 -13.41 6.26 2.98
N CYS A 116 -12.93 6.85 1.89
CA CYS A 116 -13.04 6.24 0.55
C CYS A 116 -12.35 4.86 0.51
N ILE A 117 -11.15 4.76 1.08
CA ILE A 117 -10.39 3.51 1.16
C ILE A 117 -11.12 2.49 2.06
N GLU A 118 -11.61 2.92 3.23
CA GLU A 118 -12.35 2.06 4.15
C GLU A 118 -13.60 1.47 3.48
N VAL A 119 -14.38 2.29 2.76
CA VAL A 119 -15.57 1.85 2.01
C VAL A 119 -15.19 0.82 0.94
N PHE A 120 -14.07 1.03 0.23
CA PHE A 120 -13.59 0.06 -0.75
C PHE A 120 -13.30 -1.31 -0.11
N LEU A 121 -12.80 -1.32 1.13
CA LEU A 121 -12.33 -2.51 1.86
C LEU A 121 -13.36 -3.18 2.79
N LYS A 122 -14.44 -2.48 3.16
CA LYS A 122 -15.38 -2.85 4.24
C LYS A 122 -15.87 -4.29 4.16
N ASP A 123 -16.27 -4.75 2.97
CA ASP A 123 -16.89 -6.08 2.78
C ASP A 123 -15.92 -7.18 2.33
N LEU A 124 -14.62 -6.95 2.44
CA LEU A 124 -13.61 -7.91 2.06
C LEU A 124 -13.25 -8.84 3.23
N ASN A 125 -13.84 -10.03 3.25
CA ASN A 125 -13.60 -11.06 4.26
C ASN A 125 -13.02 -12.33 3.62
N ILE A 126 -12.00 -12.16 2.77
CA ILE A 126 -11.39 -13.26 2.04
C ILE A 126 -10.39 -13.97 2.95
N ARG A 127 -10.57 -15.27 3.17
CA ARG A 127 -9.69 -16.06 4.04
C ARG A 127 -8.32 -16.25 3.41
N VAL A 128 -7.29 -15.73 4.08
CA VAL A 128 -5.90 -15.84 3.67
C VAL A 128 -5.14 -16.67 4.69
N SER A 129 -4.69 -17.85 4.28
CA SER A 129 -4.12 -18.86 5.19
C SER A 129 -2.88 -18.37 5.94
N VAL A 130 -2.05 -17.53 5.33
CA VAL A 130 -0.87 -16.94 5.99
C VAL A 130 -1.28 -15.94 7.08
N LEU A 131 -2.27 -15.09 6.85
CA LEU A 131 -2.73 -14.12 7.84
C LEU A 131 -3.40 -14.80 9.04
N MET A 132 -4.22 -15.82 8.78
CA MET A 132 -4.84 -16.61 9.85
C MET A 132 -3.78 -17.34 10.70
N ARG A 133 -2.76 -17.91 10.07
CA ARG A 133 -1.66 -18.60 10.78
C ARG A 133 -0.86 -17.66 11.66
N LEU A 134 -0.70 -16.41 11.25
CA LEU A 134 -0.02 -15.36 12.01
C LEU A 134 -0.94 -14.71 13.07
N GLY A 135 -2.20 -15.13 13.19
CA GLY A 135 -3.17 -14.54 14.12
C GLY A 135 -3.65 -13.14 13.73
N LEU A 136 -3.36 -12.70 12.51
CA LEU A 136 -3.74 -11.38 11.98
C LEU A 136 -5.16 -11.36 11.40
N GLN A 137 -5.74 -12.54 11.20
CA GLN A 137 -7.06 -12.71 10.61
C GLN A 137 -7.83 -13.79 11.37
N LEU A 138 -9.13 -13.57 11.57
CA LEU A 138 -10.04 -14.54 12.16
C LEU A 138 -10.43 -15.63 11.13
N PRO A 139 -10.90 -16.81 11.57
CA PRO A 139 -11.44 -17.83 10.67
C PRO A 139 -12.63 -17.35 9.82
N SER A 140 -13.32 -16.28 10.25
CA SER A 140 -14.38 -15.60 9.50
C SER A 140 -13.87 -14.85 8.26
N GLY A 141 -12.55 -14.63 8.14
CA GLY A 141 -11.94 -13.81 7.10
C GLY A 141 -11.83 -12.32 7.48
N GLU A 142 -12.37 -11.92 8.63
CA GLU A 142 -12.19 -10.57 9.16
C GLU A 142 -10.78 -10.37 9.69
N ILE A 143 -10.25 -9.15 9.57
CA ILE A 143 -8.99 -8.79 10.20
C ILE A 143 -9.16 -8.86 11.71
N ALA A 144 -8.22 -9.54 12.39
CA ALA A 144 -8.28 -9.67 13.83
C ALA A 144 -8.03 -8.30 14.48
N PRO A 145 -8.80 -7.91 15.51
CA PRO A 145 -8.57 -6.68 16.23
C PRO A 145 -7.20 -6.72 16.90
N CYS A 146 -6.34 -5.77 16.56
CA CYS A 146 -4.95 -5.77 16.99
C CYS A 146 -4.85 -5.42 18.48
N ARG A 147 -4.25 -6.32 19.28
CA ARG A 147 -3.99 -6.11 20.70
C ARG A 147 -2.57 -5.57 20.98
N ASN A 148 -1.67 -5.62 20.00
CA ASN A 148 -0.29 -5.12 20.09
C ASN A 148 0.15 -4.56 18.74
N LYS A 149 0.17 -3.22 18.63
CA LYS A 149 0.39 -2.46 17.39
C LYS A 149 1.82 -2.53 16.83
N GLN A 150 2.72 -3.30 17.44
CA GLN A 150 4.12 -3.47 17.00
C GLN A 150 4.25 -4.16 15.63
N ILE A 151 3.22 -4.86 15.17
CA ILE A 151 3.20 -5.55 13.86
C ILE A 151 2.98 -4.56 12.70
N MET A 152 2.84 -3.26 13.02
CA MET A 152 3.16 -2.12 12.14
C MET A 152 4.49 -2.26 11.39
N ASN A 153 5.48 -2.97 11.95
CA ASN A 153 6.85 -2.91 11.49
C ASN A 153 7.68 -4.14 11.83
N VAL A 154 8.37 -4.73 10.84
CA VAL A 154 9.33 -5.80 11.13
C VAL A 154 10.76 -5.26 11.36
N ASP A 155 11.06 -3.98 11.08
CA ASP A 155 12.37 -3.34 11.36
C ASP A 155 12.34 -1.92 11.99
N PHE A 156 11.18 -1.35 12.27
CA PHE A 156 10.96 0.02 11.80
C PHE A 156 10.59 0.95 12.97
N ILE A 157 11.66 1.45 13.61
CA ILE A 157 11.86 2.63 14.50
C ILE A 157 13.37 2.74 14.84
N ASN A 158 14.09 1.63 14.91
CA ASN A 158 15.48 1.61 15.42
C ASN A 158 16.54 2.13 14.44
N SER A 159 16.21 2.27 13.15
CA SER A 159 17.14 2.82 12.15
C SER A 159 16.97 4.33 11.93
N THR A 160 15.81 4.90 12.26
CA THR A 160 15.46 6.29 11.86
C THR A 160 15.30 7.27 13.02
N ARG A 161 15.49 6.86 14.29
CA ARG A 161 15.72 7.81 15.40
C ARG A 161 16.99 8.65 15.24
N THR A 162 17.80 8.41 14.22
CA THR A 162 18.97 9.23 13.87
C THR A 162 18.78 10.13 12.66
N ALA A 163 17.64 10.11 11.95
CA ALA A 163 17.50 10.82 10.67
C ALA A 163 16.45 11.93 10.62
N PHE A 164 15.27 11.82 11.23
CA PHE A 164 14.26 12.90 11.19
C PHE A 164 13.36 12.92 12.44
N PRO A 165 13.44 13.93 13.31
CA PRO A 165 12.45 14.17 14.34
C PRO A 165 11.24 14.87 13.70
N LEU A 166 10.19 14.13 13.39
CA LEU A 166 8.87 14.71 13.18
C LEU A 166 8.25 14.90 14.57
N HIS A 167 8.26 16.14 15.05
CA HIS A 167 7.45 16.57 16.18
C HIS A 167 6.00 16.64 15.72
N PHE A 168 5.18 15.70 16.19
CA PHE A 168 3.77 15.94 16.42
C PHE A 168 3.62 16.58 17.81
#